data_AF-A0A534Z9M6-F1
#
_entry.id   AF-A0A534Z9M6-F1
#
_cell.length_a   1.000
_cell.length_b   1.000
_cell.length_c   1.000
_cell.angle_alpha   90.00
_cell.angle_beta   90.00
_cell.angle_gamma   90.00
#
_symmetry.space_group_name_H-M   'P 1'
#
loop_
_entity.id
_entity.type
_entity.pdbx_description
1 polymer ?
#
loop_
_entity_poly.entity_id
_entity_poly.type
_entity_poly.pdbx_seq_one_letter_code
_entity_poly.pdbx_strand_id
1 'polypeptide(L)' 'MLPIHDLGVRKGWAITYGKKQLPKPRELLAFGERWRPYRTVASWYMWRACERAAGTTIRPRTARRRPE' A
#
# COMPACT_ATOMS: atom_id res chain seq x y z
N MET A 1 12.19 -6.69 8.68
CA MET A 1 12.49 -6.84 7.24
C MET A 1 11.49 -5.99 6.44
N LEU A 2 11.95 -5.13 5.52
CA LEU A 2 11.05 -4.47 4.56
C LEU A 2 10.93 -5.38 3.34
N PRO A 3 9.73 -5.83 2.95
CA PRO A 3 9.54 -6.54 1.69
C PRO A 3 9.57 -5.50 0.55
N ILE A 4 10.78 -5.06 0.20
CA ILE A 4 11.07 -4.08 -0.88
C ILE A 4 10.60 -4.54 -2.26
N HIS A 5 10.36 -5.84 -2.44
CA HIS A 5 9.80 -6.43 -3.66
C HIS A 5 8.27 -6.50 -3.65
N ASP A 6 7.62 -6.16 -2.54
CA ASP A 6 6.16 -6.21 -2.45
C ASP A 6 5.53 -5.08 -3.26
N LEU A 7 4.68 -5.46 -4.21
CA LEU A 7 3.96 -4.53 -5.08
C LEU A 7 3.00 -3.64 -4.28
N GLY A 8 2.38 -4.17 -3.22
CA GLY A 8 1.49 -3.42 -2.35
C GLY A 8 2.22 -2.34 -1.56
N VAL A 9 3.40 -2.64 -1.00
CA VAL A 9 4.25 -1.66 -0.32
C VAL A 9 4.77 -0.60 -1.29
N ARG A 10 5.23 -0.98 -2.48
CA ARG A 10 5.72 -0.03 -3.49
C ARG A 10 4.62 0.90 -4.01
N LYS A 11 3.43 0.37 -4.28
CA LYS A 11 2.24 1.17 -4.64
C LYS A 11 1.82 2.07 -3.49
N GLY A 12 1.73 1.52 -2.27
CA GLY A 12 1.42 2.26 -1.05
C GLY A 12 2.35 3.45 -0.84
N TRP A 13 3.65 3.26 -1.00
CA TRP A 13 4.63 4.34 -0.94
C TRP A 13 4.40 5.39 -2.03
N ALA A 14 4.20 4.96 -3.28
CA ALA A 14 3.93 5.89 -4.38
C ALA A 14 2.68 6.74 -4.10
N ILE A 15 1.63 6.15 -3.52
CA ILE A 15 0.41 6.84 -3.10
C ILE A 15 0.69 7.80 -1.93
N THR A 16 1.35 7.35 -0.86
CA THR A 16 1.66 8.17 0.32
C THR A 16 2.50 9.39 -0.02
N TYR A 17 3.44 9.25 -0.96
CA TYR A 17 4.33 10.32 -1.39
C TYR A 17 3.87 11.02 -2.68
N GLY A 18 2.66 10.73 -3.19
CA GLY A 18 2.11 11.37 -4.38
C GLY A 18 2.92 11.17 -5.67
N LYS A 19 3.73 10.12 -5.74
CA LYS A 19 4.57 9.81 -6.91
C LYS A 19 3.74 9.06 -7.95
N LYS A 20 3.67 9.59 -9.18
CA LYS A 20 3.05 8.90 -10.33
C LYS A 20 3.78 7.63 -10.75
N GLN A 21 5.06 7.48 -10.38
CA GLN A 21 5.90 6.37 -10.79
C GLN A 21 6.25 5.48 -9.59
N LEU A 22 6.28 4.17 -9.84
CA LEU A 22 6.65 3.18 -8.83
C LEU A 22 8.13 3.35 -8.47
N PRO A 23 8.47 3.56 -7.18
CA PRO A 23 9.87 3.69 -6.78
C PRO A 23 10.66 2.44 -7.15
N LYS A 24 11.92 2.61 -7.53
CA LYS A 24 12.82 1.47 -7.72
C LYS A 24 13.08 0.82 -6.35
N PRO A 25 13.29 -0.51 -6.28
CA PRO A 25 13.55 -1.20 -5.01
C PRO A 25 14.73 -0.59 -4.22
N ARG A 26 15.75 -0.08 -4.92
CA ARG A 26 16.91 0.60 -4.32
C ARG A 26 16.55 1.94 -3.67
N GLU A 27 15.68 2.73 -4.28
CA GLU A 27 15.24 4.00 -3.72
C GLU A 27 14.36 3.77 -2.49
N LEU A 28 13.47 2.78 -2.57
CA LEU A 28 12.62 2.40 -1.44
C LEU A 28 13.46 1.85 -0.27
N LEU A 29 14.54 1.10 -0.57
CA LEU A 29 15.47 0.60 0.45
C LEU A 29 16.21 1.75 1.14
N ALA A 30 16.76 2.69 0.37
CA ALA A 30 17.45 3.87 0.91
C ALA A 30 16.51 4.73 1.77
N PHE A 31 15.26 4.90 1.33
CA PHE A 31 14.25 5.62 2.10
C PHE A 31 13.83 4.85 3.35
N GLY A 32 13.74 3.53 3.25
CA GLY A 32 13.38 2.62 4.33
C GLY A 32 14.41 2.51 5.45
N GLU A 33 15.67 2.92 5.22
CA GLU A 33 16.66 3.08 6.30
C GLU A 33 16.24 4.14 7.32
N ARG A 34 15.51 5.18 6.89
CA ARG A 34 14.97 6.22 7.78
C ARG A 34 13.89 5.70 8.72
N TRP A 35 13.29 4.55 8.41
CA TRP A 35 12.26 3.92 9.23
C TRP A 35 12.83 2.92 10.24
N ARG A 36 14.15 2.94 10.48
CA ARG A 36 14.74 2.13 11.55
C ARG A 36 14.38 2.69 12.92
N PRO A 37 14.11 1.82 13.91
CA PRO A 37 14.03 0.35 13.82
C PRO A 37 12.67 -0.19 13.32
N TYR A 38 11.64 0.65 13.21
CA TYR A 38 10.22 0.29 12.99
C TYR A 38 9.82 0.00 11.53
N ARG A 39 10.71 -0.62 10.77
CA ARG A 39 10.51 -0.91 9.34
C ARG A 39 9.27 -1.77 9.03
N THR A 40 8.94 -2.70 9.92
CA THR A 40 7.75 -3.55 9.82
C THR A 40 6.46 -2.74 9.97
N VAL A 41 6.44 -1.74 10.86
CA VAL A 41 5.29 -0.84 11.02
C VAL A 41 5.12 0.02 9.78
N ALA A 42 6.22 0.53 9.21
CA ALA A 42 6.15 1.31 7.98
C ALA A 42 5.54 0.50 6.81
N SER A 43 5.94 -0.76 6.61
CA SER A 43 5.30 -1.63 5.60
C SER A 43 3.80 -1.80 5.81
N TRP A 44 3.36 -1.98 7.05
CA TRP A 44 1.94 -2.11 7.38
C TRP A 44 1.14 -0.86 6.99
N TYR A 45 1.69 0.33 7.24
CA TYR A 45 1.08 1.60 6.82
C TYR A 45 1.04 1.75 5.28
N MET A 46 2.07 1.30 4.57
CA MET A 46 2.07 1.36 3.10
C MET A 46 0.96 0.46 2.52
N TRP A 47 0.73 -0.73 3.08
CA TRP A 47 -0.40 -1.55 2.69
C TRP A 47 -1.74 -0.86 2.95
N ARG A 48 -1.93 -0.26 4.13
CA ARG A 48 -3.15 0.50 4.45
C ARG A 48 -3.37 1.68 3.50
N ALA A 49 -2.31 2.41 3.15
CA ALA A 49 -2.38 3.48 2.16
C ALA A 49 -2.78 2.94 0.77
N CYS A 50 -2.23 1.78 0.39
CA CYS A 50 -2.60 1.09 -0.84
C CYS A 50 -4.07 0.64 -0.82
N GLU A 51 -4.59 0.06 0.26
CA GLU A 51 -6.00 -0.34 0.41
C GLU A 51 -6.94 0.86 0.30
N ARG A 52 -6.59 1.97 0.96
CA ARG A 52 -7.38 3.21 0.92
C ARG A 52 -7.44 3.80 -0.49
N ALA A 53 -6.33 3.77 -1.22
CA ALA A 53 -6.29 4.27 -2.59
C ALA A 53 -6.90 3.29 -3.61
N ALA A 54 -6.80 1.98 -3.38
CA ALA A 54 -7.43 0.96 -4.20
C ALA A 54 -8.96 0.97 -4.10
N GLY A 55 -9.53 1.82 -3.24
CA GLY A 55 -10.98 1.95 -3.12
C GLY A 55 -11.65 0.67 -2.65
N THR A 56 -10.90 -0.22 -1.97
CA THR A 56 -11.45 -1.39 -1.28
C THR A 56 -12.21 -0.94 -0.04
N THR A 57 -13.16 -0.03 -0.23
CA THR A 57 -14.46 -0.23 0.38
C THR A 57 -14.84 -1.66 0.04
N ILE A 58 -14.83 -2.54 1.04
CA ILE A 58 -15.64 -3.74 0.98
C ILE A 58 -17.04 -3.19 0.79
N ARG A 59 -17.47 -3.00 -0.47
CA ARG A 59 -18.87 -2.70 -0.74
C ARG A 59 -19.59 -3.91 -0.14
N PRO A 60 -20.43 -3.73 0.90
CA PRO A 60 -21.30 -4.81 1.28
C PRO A 60 -22.01 -5.20 -0.01
N ARG A 61 -21.94 -6.50 -0.35
CA ARG A 61 -22.58 -7.05 -1.52
C ARG A 61 -24.08 -6.98 -1.26
N THR A 62 -24.65 -5.77 -1.31
CA THR A 62 -26.05 -5.51 -1.04
C THR A 62 -26.83 -6.30 -2.06
N ALA A 63 -27.53 -7.28 -1.51
CA ALA A 63 -28.38 -8.27 -2.13
C ALA A 63 -28.88 -7.82 -3.51
N ARG A 64 -28.56 -8.62 -4.54
CA ARG A 64 -29.35 -8.69 -5.76
C ARG A 64 -30.81 -8.87 -5.34
N ARG A 65 -31.61 -7.79 -5.41
CA ARG A 65 -33.07 -7.90 -5.41
C ARG A 65 -33.43 -8.76 -6.61
N ARG A 66 -34.00 -9.93 -6.35
CA ARG A 66 -34.67 -10.79 -7.31
C ARG A 66 -36.08 -10.20 -7.47
N PRO A 67 -36.50 -9.74 -8.66
CA PRO A 67 -37.92 -9.51 -8.91
C PRO A 67 -38.57 -10.88 -9.16
N GLU A 68 -39.67 -11.14 -8.47
CA GLU A 68 -40.61 -12.23 -8.79
C GLU A 68 -41.64 -11.76 -9.82
#